data_AF-A0A239M114-F1
#
_entry.id   AF-A0A239M114-F1
#
_cell.length_a   1.000
_cell.length_b   1.000
_cell.length_c   1.000
_cell.angle_alpha   90.00
_cell.angle_beta   90.00
_cell.angle_gamma   90.00
#
_symmetry.space_group_name_H-M   'P 1'
#
loop_
_entity.id
_entity.type
_entity.pdbx_description
1 polymer ?
#
loop_
_entity_poly.entity_id
_entity_poly.type
_entity_poly.pdbx_seq_one_letter_code
_entity_poly.pdbx_strand_id
1 'polypeptide(L)' 'MYVALKSLISLLVLMLLFEGMVTAFHLLNLPSDVAVREGIGLLLLTAVGGFLAFRGIWKRAT' A
#
# COMPACT_ATOMS: atom_id res chain seq x y z
N MET A 1 16.87 -19.97 0.41
CA MET A 1 16.98 -18.83 -0.55
C MET A 1 15.64 -18.17 -0.91
N TYR A 2 14.49 -18.84 -0.75
CA TYR A 2 13.17 -18.27 -1.09
C TYR A 2 12.64 -17.18 -0.13
N VAL A 3 13.01 -17.24 1.15
CA VAL A 3 12.51 -16.29 2.17
C VAL A 3 13.10 -14.89 2.00
N ALA A 4 14.39 -14.78 1.67
CA ALA A 4 15.05 -13.50 1.42
C ALA A 4 14.44 -12.79 0.19
N LEU A 5 14.19 -13.54 -0.90
CA LEU A 5 13.53 -13.00 -2.10
C LEU A 5 12.08 -12.55 -1.81
N LYS A 6 11.31 -13.36 -1.07
CA LYS A 6 9.95 -12.95 -0.61
C LYS A 6 9.99 -11.69 0.25
N SER A 7 10.99 -11.56 1.11
CA SER A 7 11.18 -10.38 1.95
C SER A 7 11.53 -9.16 1.11
N LEU A 8 12.39 -9.31 0.10
CA LEU A 8 12.75 -8.25 -0.83
C LEU A 8 11.53 -7.76 -1.63
N ILE A 9 10.73 -8.69 -2.15
CA ILE A 9 9.48 -8.37 -2.88
C ILE A 9 8.47 -7.69 -1.95
N SER A 10 8.35 -8.18 -0.71
CA SER A 10 7.50 -7.58 0.32
C SER A 10 7.89 -6.12 0.60
N LEU A 11 9.19 -5.86 0.69
CA LEU A 11 9.74 -4.52 0.92
C LEU A 11 9.49 -3.60 -0.27
N LEU A 12 9.63 -4.12 -1.50
CA LEU A 12 9.37 -3.37 -2.73
C LEU A 12 7.88 -3.00 -2.85
N VAL A 13 6.98 -3.91 -2.52
CA VAL A 13 5.52 -3.65 -2.48
C VAL A 13 5.18 -2.60 -1.42
N LEU A 14 5.83 -2.66 -0.25
CA LEU A 14 5.63 -1.67 0.81
C LEU A 14 6.05 -0.27 0.37
N MET A 15 7.22 -0.14 -0.27
CA MET A 15 7.70 1.16 -0.78
C MET A 15 6.75 1.73 -1.83
N LEU A 16 6.25 0.88 -2.73
CA LEU A 16 5.36 1.30 -3.81
C LEU A 16 3.99 1.76 -3.29
N LEU A 17 3.46 1.08 -2.26
CA LEU A 17 2.24 1.51 -1.56
C LEU A 17 2.43 2.84 -0.84
N PHE A 18 3.57 3.03 -0.18
CA PHE A 18 3.89 4.27 0.50
C PHE A 18 4.01 5.46 -0.48
N GLU A 19 4.76 5.29 -1.56
CA GLU A 19 4.93 6.32 -2.59
C GLU A 19 3.59 6.65 -3.27
N GLY A 20 2.78 5.63 -3.59
CA GLY A 20 1.44 5.81 -4.14
C GLY A 20 0.52 6.57 -3.20
N MET A 21 0.53 6.25 -1.89
CA MET A 21 -0.24 6.97 -0.88
C MET A 21 0.18 8.43 -0.79
N VAL A 22 1.49 8.72 -0.65
CA VAL A 22 2.00 10.09 -0.54
C VAL A 22 1.64 10.91 -1.78
N THR A 23 1.80 10.33 -2.97
CA THR A 23 1.45 10.98 -4.24
C THR A 23 -0.05 11.27 -4.32
N ALA A 24 -0.90 10.30 -3.94
CA ALA A 24 -2.34 10.49 -3.95
C ALA A 24 -2.78 11.57 -2.93
N PHE A 25 -2.14 11.64 -1.76
CA PHE A 25 -2.35 12.72 -0.80
C PHE A 25 -1.90 14.08 -1.34
N HIS A 26 -0.80 14.15 -2.09
CA HIS A 26 -0.36 15.40 -2.72
C HIS A 26 -1.28 15.85 -3.87
N LEU A 27 -1.86 14.90 -4.60
CA LEU A 27 -2.84 15.17 -5.66
C LEU A 27 -4.19 15.62 -5.11
N LEU A 28 -4.56 15.15 -3.91
CA LEU A 28 -5.73 15.61 -3.17
C LEU A 28 -5.48 16.99 -2.55
N ASN A 29 -5.34 18.02 -3.39
CA ASN A 29 -5.32 19.41 -2.96
C ASN A 29 -6.75 19.88 -2.60
N LEU A 30 -7.37 19.23 -1.62
CA LEU A 30 -8.77 19.45 -1.22
C LEU A 30 -8.89 20.17 0.14
N PRO A 31 -10.01 20.89 0.37
CA PRO A 31 -10.32 21.48 1.67
C PRO A 31 -10.38 20.42 2.79
N SER A 32 -10.02 20.82 4.01
CA SER A 32 -9.62 19.90 5.10
C SER A 32 -10.61 18.77 5.41
N ASP A 33 -11.92 19.04 5.38
CA ASP A 33 -12.93 18.01 5.71
C ASP A 33 -13.06 16.92 4.64
N VAL A 34 -12.88 17.29 3.37
CA VAL A 34 -12.90 16.32 2.26
C VAL A 34 -11.56 15.59 2.18
N ALA A 35 -10.44 16.27 2.48
CA ALA A 35 -9.12 15.67 2.55
C ALA A 35 -9.04 14.56 3.62
N VAL A 36 -9.69 14.75 4.78
CA VAL A 36 -9.77 13.70 5.81
C VAL A 36 -10.56 12.49 5.30
N ARG A 37 -11.72 12.71 4.67
CA ARG A 37 -12.56 11.60 4.19
C ARG A 37 -11.88 10.80 3.07
N GLU A 38 -11.35 11.48 2.07
CA GLU A 38 -10.64 10.85 0.94
C GLU A 38 -9.31 10.24 1.40
N GLY A 39 -8.63 10.86 2.37
CA GLY A 39 -7.44 10.32 3.01
C GLY A 39 -7.69 9.02 3.78
N ILE A 40 -8.80 8.93 4.52
CA ILE A 40 -9.22 7.67 5.17
C ILE A 40 -9.53 6.60 4.12
N GLY A 41 -10.20 6.97 3.01
CA GLY A 41 -10.45 6.06 1.89
C GLY A 41 -9.16 5.52 1.27
N LEU A 42 -8.18 6.39 1.02
CA LEU A 42 -6.85 6.03 0.55
C LEU A 42 -6.10 5.11 1.51
N LEU A 43 -6.15 5.39 2.81
CA LEU A 43 -5.54 4.55 3.83
C LEU A 43 -6.16 3.14 3.84
N LEU A 44 -7.49 3.05 3.78
CA LEU A 44 -8.20 1.78 3.73
C LEU A 44 -7.86 0.99 2.46
N LEU A 45 -7.85 1.65 1.30
CA LEU A 45 -7.47 1.02 0.03
C LEU A 45 -6.02 0.52 0.05
N THR A 46 -5.10 1.34 0.57
CA THR A 46 -3.68 0.98 0.70
C THR A 46 -3.51 -0.20 1.66
N ALA A 47 -4.23 -0.21 2.78
CA ALA A 47 -4.17 -1.30 3.76
C ALA A 47 -4.73 -2.62 3.20
N VAL A 48 -5.90 -2.58 2.55
CA VAL A 48 -6.52 -3.77 1.93
C VAL A 48 -5.67 -4.26 0.76
N GLY A 49 -5.23 -3.36 -0.11
CA GLY A 49 -4.36 -3.67 -1.25
C GLY A 49 -3.04 -4.28 -0.82
N GLY A 50 -2.39 -3.69 0.18
CA GLY A 50 -1.18 -4.23 0.79
C GLY A 50 -1.39 -5.61 1.40
N PHE A 51 -2.45 -5.80 2.19
CA PHE A 51 -2.76 -7.09 2.78
C PHE A 51 -2.98 -8.18 1.72
N LEU A 52 -3.72 -7.89 0.65
CA LEU A 52 -3.94 -8.84 -0.46
C LEU A 52 -2.64 -9.14 -1.21
N ALA A 53 -1.79 -8.13 -1.45
CA ALA A 53 -0.50 -8.29 -2.11
C ALA A 53 0.45 -9.17 -1.28
N PHE A 54 0.60 -8.87 0.01
CA PHE A 54 1.38 -9.72 0.94
C PHE A 54 0.81 -11.12 1.01
N ARG A 55 -0.52 -11.27 1.15
CA ARG A 55 -1.16 -12.59 1.14
C ARG A 55 -0.84 -13.35 -0.16
N GLY A 56 -0.81 -12.69 -1.32
CA GLY A 56 -0.44 -13.31 -2.59
C GLY A 56 1.02 -13.79 -2.65
N ILE A 57 1.95 -12.93 -2.22
CA ILE A 57 3.40 -13.23 -2.17
C ILE A 57 3.67 -14.43 -1.25
N TRP A 58 2.99 -14.48 -0.11
CA TRP A 58 3.23 -15.49 0.91
C TRP A 58 2.43 -16.79 0.67
N LYS A 59 1.23 -16.73 0.07
CA LYS A 59 0.43 -17.92 -0.26
C LYS A 59 0.89 -18.68 -1.50
N ARG A 60 1.42 -18.02 -2.54
CA ARG A 60 1.85 -18.68 -3.81
C ARG A 60 3.08 -19.58 -3.69
N ALA A 61 3.58 -19.80 -2.47
CA ALA A 61 4.82 -20.50 -2.24
C ALA A 61 4.72 -21.48 -1.07
N THR A 62 3.51 -21.98 -0.84
CA THR A 62 3.22 -23.33 -0.31
C THR A 62 2.75 -24.15 -1.50
#